data_AF-A0A2T1EEA2-F1
#
_entry.id   AF-A0A2T1EEA2-F1
#
_cell.length_a   1.000
_cell.length_b   1.000
_cell.length_c   1.000
_cell.angle_alpha   90.00
_cell.angle_beta   90.00
_cell.angle_gamma   90.00
#
_symmetry.space_group_name_H-M   'P 1'
#
loop_
_entity.id
_entity.type
_entity.pdbx_description
1 polymer ?
#
loop_
_entity_poly.entity_id
_entity_poly.type
_entity_poly.pdbx_seq_one_letter_code
_entity_poly.pdbx_strand_id
1 'polypeptide(L)'
;MPIPLREDVAYIILKKINESGQKMHEVGFDAKDFIGRSLTQAELLGHLDYLNQMQFIKAEFTGNAYANQEDVPDAVDAKEFDLRIANSFGAPDGPLPHLITFKAAELTEKGRKILERMEANPPEALNEGPAVAIATDDMPFLEKVTIRGNLEDIFDARDITEVVFRTMRDMMTKEASDRVASELHEMVEPTEDKALQNEIADLWNDTNPITRFLSRVRPPLKIKSGTFLFRINQEAGLPRAVEAETIVKAVFWATKDELSEARIKEVASFLPDEIRQLWNEA
;
A
#
# COMPACT_ATOMS: atom_id res chain seq x y z
N MET A 1 -6.24 -17.87 -11.47
CA MET A 1 -6.62 -18.46 -10.17
C MET A 1 -7.97 -17.86 -9.75
N PRO A 2 -8.91 -18.61 -9.17
CA PRO A 2 -10.15 -18.01 -8.66
C PRO A 2 -9.82 -17.11 -7.46
N ILE A 3 -10.14 -15.82 -7.56
CA ILE A 3 -9.98 -14.85 -6.48
C ILE A 3 -11.05 -15.17 -5.41
N PRO A 4 -10.69 -15.28 -4.12
CA PRO A 4 -11.69 -15.50 -3.07
C PRO A 4 -12.63 -14.30 -2.99
N LEU A 5 -13.95 -14.56 -3.03
CA LEU A 5 -14.96 -13.50 -2.93
C LEU A 5 -14.89 -12.86 -1.55
N ARG A 6 -14.68 -11.54 -1.52
CA ARG A 6 -14.75 -10.72 -0.31
C ARG A 6 -16.16 -10.16 -0.12
N GLU A 7 -16.81 -10.53 0.98
CA GLU A 7 -18.22 -10.19 1.22
C GLU A 7 -18.46 -8.69 1.46
N ASP A 8 -17.50 -7.99 2.07
CA ASP A 8 -17.48 -6.54 2.27
C ASP A 8 -17.42 -5.77 0.95
N VAL A 9 -16.55 -6.21 0.04
CA VAL A 9 -16.40 -5.64 -1.30
C VAL A 9 -17.64 -5.91 -2.16
N ALA A 10 -18.18 -7.14 -2.09
CA ALA A 10 -19.41 -7.51 -2.77
C ALA A 10 -20.59 -6.66 -2.30
N TYR A 11 -20.71 -6.40 -0.99
CA TYR A 11 -21.73 -5.52 -0.43
C TYR A 11 -21.67 -4.11 -1.01
N ILE A 12 -20.49 -3.49 -1.07
CA ILE A 12 -20.30 -2.13 -1.62
C ILE A 12 -20.67 -2.08 -3.10
N ILE A 13 -20.21 -3.05 -3.89
CA ILE A 13 -20.52 -3.14 -5.32
C ILE A 13 -22.04 -3.21 -5.52
N LEU A 14 -22.71 -4.13 -4.82
CA LEU A 14 -24.15 -4.32 -4.94
C LEU A 14 -24.93 -3.09 -4.47
N LYS A 15 -24.52 -2.50 -3.34
CA LYS A 15 -25.14 -1.29 -2.80
C LYS A 15 -25.01 -0.12 -3.77
N LYS A 16 -23.82 0.12 -4.29
CA LYS A 16 -23.56 1.24 -5.21
C LYS A 16 -24.35 1.09 -6.51
N ILE A 17 -24.39 -0.10 -7.11
CA ILE A 17 -25.22 -0.35 -8.31
C ILE A 17 -26.71 -0.15 -7.99
N ASN A 18 -27.18 -0.55 -6.81
CA ASN A 18 -28.58 -0.36 -6.42
C ASN A 18 -28.95 1.11 -6.21
N GLU A 19 -28.05 1.90 -5.62
CA GLU A 19 -28.23 3.33 -5.35
C GLU A 19 -28.12 4.19 -6.62
N SER A 20 -27.34 3.76 -7.61
CA SER A 20 -27.13 4.50 -8.86
C SER A 20 -28.20 4.24 -9.93
N GLY A 21 -28.99 3.16 -9.83
CA GLY A 21 -30.10 2.91 -10.74
C GLY A 21 -30.76 1.54 -10.63
N GLN A 22 -31.97 1.41 -11.19
CA GLN A 22 -32.77 0.17 -11.11
C GLN A 22 -32.77 -0.69 -12.38
N LYS A 23 -32.25 -0.17 -13.49
CA LYS A 23 -32.10 -0.82 -14.81
C LYS A 23 -30.66 -0.64 -15.27
N MET A 24 -30.24 -1.30 -16.35
CA MET A 24 -28.87 -1.13 -16.87
C MET A 24 -28.48 0.35 -16.95
N HIS A 25 -27.45 0.72 -16.19
CA HIS A 25 -26.95 2.09 -16.09
C HIS A 25 -25.45 2.09 -15.87
N GLU A 26 -24.81 3.19 -16.26
CA GLU A 26 -23.39 3.38 -16.04
C GLU A 26 -23.10 3.51 -14.54
N VAL A 27 -22.11 2.76 -14.07
CA VAL A 27 -21.70 2.77 -12.66
C VAL A 27 -20.21 3.00 -12.61
N GLY A 28 -19.80 4.15 -12.08
CA GLY A 28 -18.39 4.45 -11.84
C GLY A 28 -17.98 3.94 -10.47
N PHE A 29 -16.91 3.15 -10.41
CA PHE A 29 -16.24 2.78 -9.18
C PHE A 29 -14.95 3.57 -9.05
N ASP A 30 -14.75 4.20 -7.90
CA ASP A 30 -13.54 4.93 -7.57
C ASP A 30 -12.88 4.36 -6.29
N ALA A 31 -11.62 4.71 -6.06
CA ALA A 31 -10.90 4.24 -4.88
C ALA A 31 -11.57 4.67 -3.56
N LYS A 32 -12.40 5.71 -3.56
CA LYS A 32 -13.08 6.22 -2.36
C LYS A 32 -14.22 5.31 -1.91
N ASP A 33 -14.88 4.64 -2.85
CA ASP A 33 -15.92 3.64 -2.56
C ASP A 33 -15.39 2.47 -1.72
N PHE A 34 -14.11 2.18 -1.89
CA PHE A 34 -13.42 1.07 -1.26
C PHE A 34 -12.36 1.56 -0.27
N ILE A 35 -12.53 2.75 0.30
CA ILE A 35 -11.65 3.26 1.36
C ILE A 35 -11.54 2.20 2.44
N GLY A 36 -10.31 1.79 2.69
CA GLY A 36 -10.04 0.74 3.64
C GLY A 36 -10.52 -0.62 3.20
N ARG A 37 -10.41 -0.96 1.93
CA ARG A 37 -10.59 -2.33 1.46
C ARG A 37 -9.43 -2.79 0.61
N SER A 38 -8.43 -1.94 0.36
CA SER A 38 -7.19 -2.25 -0.35
C SER A 38 -7.44 -3.17 -1.53
N LEU A 39 -8.18 -2.63 -2.50
CA LEU A 39 -8.69 -3.36 -3.65
C LEU A 39 -7.96 -2.87 -4.90
N THR A 40 -7.21 -3.76 -5.53
CA THR A 40 -6.60 -3.49 -6.84
C THR A 40 -7.67 -3.46 -7.93
N GLN A 41 -7.37 -2.84 -9.07
CA GLN A 41 -8.27 -2.84 -10.23
C GLN A 41 -8.58 -4.26 -10.72
N ALA A 42 -7.58 -5.15 -10.71
CA ALA A 42 -7.75 -6.56 -11.10
C ALA A 42 -8.69 -7.30 -10.15
N GLU A 43 -8.57 -7.08 -8.85
CA GLU A 43 -9.48 -7.67 -7.86
C GLU A 43 -10.90 -7.13 -8.00
N LEU A 44 -11.08 -5.82 -8.18
CA LEU A 44 -12.40 -5.23 -8.42
C LEU A 44 -13.09 -5.85 -9.65
N LEU A 45 -12.36 -5.96 -10.77
CA LEU A 45 -12.86 -6.60 -11.98
C LEU A 45 -13.20 -8.08 -11.74
N GLY A 46 -12.37 -8.81 -10.98
CA GLY A 46 -12.66 -10.18 -10.58
C GLY A 46 -13.93 -10.34 -9.75
N HIS A 47 -14.19 -9.40 -8.82
CA HIS A 47 -15.43 -9.39 -8.04
C HIS A 47 -16.65 -9.07 -8.92
N LEU A 48 -16.54 -8.10 -9.83
CA LEU A 48 -17.61 -7.76 -10.78
C LEU A 48 -17.93 -8.93 -11.72
N ASP A 49 -16.92 -9.61 -12.25
CA ASP A 49 -17.09 -10.80 -13.10
C ASP A 49 -17.75 -11.94 -12.33
N TYR A 50 -17.28 -12.24 -11.11
CA TYR A 50 -17.90 -13.25 -10.27
C TYR A 50 -19.37 -12.96 -9.98
N LEU A 51 -19.71 -11.71 -9.60
CA LEU A 51 -21.10 -11.31 -9.33
C LEU A 51 -21.98 -11.44 -10.59
N ASN A 52 -21.42 -11.17 -11.78
CA ASN A 52 -22.10 -11.33 -13.05
C ASN A 52 -22.32 -12.82 -13.40
N GLN A 53 -21.30 -13.66 -13.28
CA GLN A 53 -21.38 -15.12 -13.50
C GLN A 53 -22.38 -15.79 -12.56
N MET A 54 -22.41 -15.37 -11.29
CA MET A 54 -23.35 -15.85 -10.29
C MET A 54 -24.75 -15.24 -10.42
N GLN A 55 -24.97 -14.40 -11.44
CA GLN A 55 -26.24 -13.74 -11.77
C GLN A 55 -26.78 -12.83 -10.65
N PHE A 56 -25.91 -12.27 -9.81
CA PHE A 56 -26.29 -11.25 -8.84
C PHE A 56 -26.44 -9.88 -9.52
N ILE A 57 -25.59 -9.60 -10.50
CA ILE A 57 -25.71 -8.45 -11.39
C ILE A 57 -25.78 -8.93 -12.84
N LYS A 58 -26.22 -8.04 -13.73
CA LYS A 58 -25.84 -8.10 -15.14
C LYS A 58 -24.88 -6.96 -15.38
N ALA A 59 -23.68 -7.26 -15.84
CA ALA A 59 -22.65 -6.29 -16.09
C ALA A 59 -22.30 -6.23 -17.57
N GLU A 60 -22.01 -5.02 -18.06
CA GLU A 60 -21.42 -4.78 -19.38
C GLU A 60 -19.95 -4.44 -19.20
N PHE A 61 -19.09 -5.22 -19.84
CA PHE A 61 -17.65 -4.98 -19.93
C PHE A 61 -17.29 -4.68 -21.39
N THR A 62 -16.37 -3.75 -21.61
CA THR A 62 -15.64 -3.64 -22.87
C THR A 62 -14.32 -4.36 -22.79
N GLY A 63 -13.84 -4.83 -23.94
CA GLY A 63 -12.64 -5.66 -24.03
C GLY A 63 -12.95 -7.16 -24.07
N ASN A 64 -11.94 -7.96 -24.37
CA ASN A 64 -12.05 -9.42 -24.35
C ASN A 64 -11.41 -9.95 -23.07
N ALA A 65 -12.23 -10.45 -22.14
CA ALA A 65 -11.79 -10.98 -20.85
C ALA A 65 -10.98 -12.29 -20.94
N TYR A 66 -10.93 -12.90 -22.12
CA TYR A 66 -10.18 -14.12 -22.43
C TYR A 66 -9.28 -13.93 -23.67
N ALA A 67 -8.97 -12.69 -24.05
CA ALA A 67 -8.10 -12.44 -25.20
C ALA A 67 -6.70 -13.00 -24.93
N ASN A 68 -6.22 -13.78 -25.89
CA ASN A 68 -4.81 -14.14 -25.98
C ASN A 68 -4.06 -13.05 -26.74
N GLN A 69 -2.73 -13.10 -26.70
CA GLN A 69 -1.86 -12.18 -27.44
C GLN A 69 -2.18 -12.11 -28.94
N GLU A 70 -2.76 -13.18 -29.50
CA GLU A 70 -3.17 -13.34 -30.90
C GLU A 70 -4.45 -12.57 -31.25
N ASP A 71 -5.24 -12.18 -30.24
CA ASP A 71 -6.50 -11.43 -30.39
C ASP A 71 -6.29 -9.90 -30.34
N VAL A 72 -5.04 -9.46 -30.13
CA VAL A 72 -4.65 -8.05 -30.20
C VAL A 72 -4.49 -7.67 -31.68
N PRO A 73 -5.32 -6.77 -32.24
CA PRO A 73 -5.16 -6.36 -33.63
C PRO A 73 -3.80 -5.69 -33.83
N ASP A 74 -3.06 -6.10 -34.87
CA ASP A 74 -1.89 -5.36 -35.35
C ASP A 74 -2.35 -3.94 -35.72
N ALA A 75 -1.98 -2.97 -34.89
CA ALA A 75 -2.59 -1.65 -34.88
C ALA A 75 -2.44 -0.94 -36.23
N VAL A 76 -3.57 -0.61 -36.86
CA VAL A 76 -3.68 0.42 -37.90
C VAL A 76 -4.91 1.29 -37.65
N ASP A 77 -5.01 1.89 -36.46
CA ASP A 77 -5.53 3.27 -36.35
C ASP A 77 -5.17 3.88 -34.98
N ALA A 78 -4.16 4.74 -34.96
CA ALA A 78 -3.61 5.37 -33.75
C ALA A 78 -4.48 6.52 -33.19
N LYS A 79 -5.79 6.52 -33.48
CA LYS A 79 -6.72 7.59 -33.07
C LYS A 79 -7.79 7.17 -32.07
N GLU A 80 -7.89 5.89 -31.72
CA GLU A 80 -8.93 5.38 -30.81
C GLU A 80 -8.40 4.95 -29.42
N PHE A 81 -7.08 4.81 -29.26
CA PHE A 81 -6.46 4.40 -28.00
C PHE A 81 -5.27 5.29 -27.67
N ASP A 82 -5.31 5.92 -26.49
CA ASP A 82 -4.23 6.73 -25.95
C ASP A 82 -3.06 5.78 -25.59
N LEU A 83 -2.08 5.73 -26.49
CA LEU A 83 -0.71 5.22 -26.36
C LEU A 83 -0.40 4.32 -25.16
N ARG A 84 -0.51 3.00 -25.37
CA ARG A 84 0.42 1.96 -24.89
C ARG A 84 0.04 0.61 -25.52
N ILE A 85 0.66 0.26 -26.65
CA ILE A 85 0.72 -1.13 -27.13
C ILE A 85 2.18 -1.45 -27.45
N ALA A 86 2.80 -2.23 -26.57
CA ALA A 86 3.74 -3.33 -26.88
C ALA A 86 4.28 -3.93 -25.56
N ASN A 87 4.17 -5.26 -25.44
CA ASN A 87 4.69 -6.15 -24.40
C ASN A 87 3.96 -6.20 -23.05
N SER A 88 2.97 -7.10 -22.98
CA SER A 88 2.26 -7.61 -21.79
C SER A 88 3.03 -8.70 -21.02
N PHE A 89 4.36 -8.78 -21.17
CA PHE A 89 5.24 -9.47 -20.23
C PHE A 89 6.01 -8.40 -19.45
N GLY A 90 5.48 -8.02 -18.28
CA GLY A 90 6.13 -7.06 -17.38
C GLY A 90 5.26 -5.90 -16.85
N ALA A 91 3.94 -5.87 -17.08
CA ALA A 91 3.08 -4.92 -16.40
C ALA A 91 2.91 -5.33 -14.92
N PRO A 92 2.96 -4.39 -13.95
CA PRO A 92 2.80 -4.68 -12.52
C PRO A 92 1.45 -5.37 -12.22
N ASP A 93 0.46 -5.21 -13.10
CA ASP A 93 -0.89 -5.74 -12.94
C ASP A 93 -1.11 -7.10 -13.64
N GLY A 94 -0.05 -7.71 -14.20
CA GLY A 94 -0.14 -8.96 -14.96
C GLY A 94 -0.69 -8.81 -16.39
N PRO A 95 -0.86 -9.91 -17.14
CA PRO A 95 -1.24 -9.84 -18.54
C PRO A 95 -2.72 -9.44 -18.65
N LEU A 96 -2.94 -8.19 -19.05
CA LEU A 96 -4.15 -7.67 -19.70
C LEU A 96 -5.40 -7.25 -18.86
N PRO A 97 -5.32 -6.76 -17.61
CA PRO A 97 -6.48 -6.12 -16.96
C PRO A 97 -6.83 -4.74 -17.55
N HIS A 98 -5.90 -4.09 -18.24
CA HIS A 98 -6.04 -2.74 -18.83
C HIS A 98 -6.83 -2.71 -20.15
N LEU A 99 -7.15 -3.87 -20.72
CA LEU A 99 -8.01 -3.98 -21.90
C LEU A 99 -9.49 -4.18 -21.56
N ILE A 100 -9.80 -4.46 -20.29
CA ILE A 100 -11.16 -4.74 -19.82
C ILE A 100 -11.64 -3.56 -19.00
N THR A 101 -12.77 -2.97 -19.39
CA THR A 101 -13.36 -1.85 -18.66
C THR A 101 -14.80 -2.18 -18.31
N PHE A 102 -15.15 -2.08 -17.04
CA PHE A 102 -16.53 -2.13 -16.60
C PHE A 102 -17.26 -0.85 -17.02
N LYS A 103 -18.44 -0.97 -17.63
CA LYS A 103 -19.23 0.17 -18.10
C LYS A 103 -20.51 0.36 -17.31
N ALA A 104 -21.33 -0.69 -17.26
CA ALA A 104 -22.68 -0.59 -16.76
C ALA A 104 -23.07 -1.85 -15.99
N ALA A 105 -24.00 -1.69 -15.05
CA ALA A 105 -24.63 -2.83 -14.43
C ALA A 105 -26.11 -2.59 -14.09
N GLU A 106 -26.82 -3.70 -13.89
CA GLU A 106 -28.08 -3.72 -13.15
C GLU A 106 -28.10 -4.85 -12.13
N LEU A 107 -28.71 -4.60 -10.97
CA LEU A 107 -29.01 -5.66 -10.02
C LEU A 107 -30.08 -6.58 -10.58
N THR A 108 -29.84 -7.89 -10.50
CA THR A 108 -30.90 -8.87 -10.73
C THR A 108 -31.78 -9.02 -9.50
N GLU A 109 -32.90 -9.73 -9.65
CA GLU A 109 -33.74 -10.12 -8.51
C GLU A 109 -32.97 -10.93 -7.45
N LYS A 110 -32.02 -11.75 -7.90
CA LYS A 110 -31.13 -12.51 -7.01
C LYS A 110 -30.14 -11.58 -6.28
N GLY A 111 -29.61 -10.58 -6.98
CA GLY A 111 -28.78 -9.52 -6.42
C GLY A 111 -29.47 -8.71 -5.34
N ARG A 112 -30.73 -8.32 -5.57
CA ARG A 112 -31.53 -7.58 -4.58
C ARG A 112 -31.74 -8.38 -3.30
N LYS A 113 -32.10 -9.66 -3.42
CA LYS A 113 -32.31 -10.53 -2.26
C LYS A 113 -31.04 -10.75 -1.43
N ILE A 114 -29.88 -10.88 -2.08
CA ILE A 114 -28.62 -11.01 -1.35
C ILE A 114 -28.21 -9.68 -0.70
N LEU A 115 -28.45 -8.55 -1.38
CA LEU A 115 -28.22 -7.23 -0.80
C LEU A 115 -29.12 -6.98 0.42
N GLU A 116 -30.42 -7.25 0.34
CA GLU A 116 -31.35 -7.16 1.48
C GLU A 116 -30.90 -8.02 2.67
N ARG A 117 -30.38 -9.23 2.40
CA ARG A 117 -29.83 -10.10 3.43
C ARG A 117 -28.56 -9.52 4.06
N MET A 118 -27.68 -8.93 3.25
CA MET A 118 -26.46 -8.26 3.73
C MET A 118 -26.78 -6.95 4.47
N GLU A 119 -27.85 -6.24 4.13
CA GLU A 119 -28.29 -5.07 4.90
C GLU A 119 -28.87 -5.46 6.25
N ALA A 120 -29.60 -6.58 6.32
CA ALA A 120 -30.13 -7.10 7.57
C ALA A 120 -29.06 -7.73 8.47
N ASN A 121 -27.97 -8.25 7.87
CA ASN A 121 -26.81 -8.77 8.58
C ASN A 121 -25.52 -8.38 7.85
N PRO A 122 -24.99 -7.16 8.10
CA PRO A 122 -23.80 -6.65 7.43
C PRO A 122 -22.59 -7.57 7.61
N PRO A 123 -21.78 -7.80 6.55
CA PRO A 123 -20.52 -8.53 6.67
C PRO A 123 -19.67 -7.98 7.82
N GLU A 124 -19.11 -8.88 8.64
CA GLU A 124 -18.36 -8.50 9.85
C GLU A 124 -17.17 -7.58 9.52
N ALA A 125 -16.53 -7.81 8.37
CA ALA A 125 -15.45 -6.99 7.81
C ALA A 125 -15.87 -5.56 7.41
N LEU A 126 -17.17 -5.19 7.46
CA LEU A 126 -17.60 -3.80 7.36
C LEU A 126 -17.49 -3.03 8.69
N ASN A 127 -17.50 -3.74 9.83
CA ASN A 127 -17.35 -3.17 11.17
C ASN A 127 -15.88 -2.99 11.55
N GLU A 128 -15.01 -3.73 10.87
CA GLU A 128 -13.59 -3.44 10.83
C GLU A 128 -13.45 -2.16 10.00
N GLY A 129 -13.10 -1.05 10.67
CA GLY A 129 -12.66 0.19 10.00
C GLY A 129 -11.54 -0.11 9.00
N PRO A 130 -11.15 0.87 8.18
CA PRO A 130 -10.51 0.65 6.90
C PRO A 130 -9.52 -0.50 6.92
N ALA A 131 -9.82 -1.61 6.22
CA ALA A 131 -8.93 -2.70 5.87
C ALA A 131 -7.73 -2.14 5.10
N VAL A 132 -6.77 -1.70 5.92
CA VAL A 132 -5.37 -1.57 5.62
C VAL A 132 -4.98 -2.85 4.89
N ALA A 133 -4.32 -2.76 3.73
CA ALA A 133 -3.64 -3.90 3.17
C ALA A 133 -2.83 -4.52 4.32
N ILE A 134 -2.91 -5.81 4.57
CA ILE A 134 -2.05 -6.35 5.62
C ILE A 134 -0.67 -6.39 4.98
N ALA A 135 0.23 -5.50 5.42
CA ALA A 135 1.60 -5.54 4.93
C ALA A 135 2.15 -6.95 5.20
N THR A 136 2.50 -7.66 4.13
CA THR A 136 3.09 -8.99 4.18
C THR A 136 4.61 -8.87 4.09
N ASP A 137 5.32 -9.85 4.63
CA ASP A 137 6.79 -9.86 4.68
C ASP A 137 7.42 -9.76 3.26
N ASP A 138 6.72 -10.25 2.22
CA ASP A 138 7.20 -10.21 0.83
C ASP A 138 7.04 -8.84 0.11
N MET A 139 6.43 -7.84 0.77
CA MET A 139 6.23 -6.51 0.16
C MET A 139 7.51 -5.66 0.17
N PRO A 140 7.71 -4.78 -0.83
CA PRO A 140 8.74 -3.74 -0.78
C PRO A 140 8.67 -2.88 0.49
N PHE A 141 9.83 -2.37 0.91
CA PHE A 141 9.97 -1.70 2.21
C PHE A 141 9.07 -0.47 2.36
N LEU A 142 8.97 0.41 1.36
CA LEU A 142 8.12 1.60 1.52
C LEU A 142 6.65 1.25 1.37
N GLU A 143 6.29 0.27 0.56
CA GLU A 143 4.93 -0.24 0.50
C GLU A 143 4.47 -0.74 1.89
N LYS A 144 5.32 -1.51 2.60
CA LYS A 144 5.07 -1.92 4.00
C LYS A 144 4.79 -0.71 4.90
N VAL A 145 5.60 0.35 4.79
CA VAL A 145 5.48 1.57 5.61
C VAL A 145 4.25 2.39 5.24
N THR A 146 3.95 2.58 3.95
CA THR A 146 2.77 3.33 3.47
C THR A 146 1.51 2.71 4.01
N ILE A 147 1.40 1.39 3.88
CA ILE A 147 0.25 0.61 4.30
C ILE A 147 0.08 0.69 5.82
N ARG A 148 1.07 0.26 6.61
CA ARG A 148 0.95 0.23 8.09
C ARG A 148 0.90 1.63 8.70
N GLY A 149 1.48 2.61 8.02
CA GLY A 149 1.47 4.00 8.43
C GLY A 149 0.20 4.74 8.04
N ASN A 150 -0.67 4.15 7.21
CA ASN A 150 -1.84 4.81 6.64
C ASN A 150 -1.45 6.13 5.93
N LEU A 151 -0.40 6.06 5.11
CA LEU A 151 0.09 7.18 4.31
C LEU A 151 -0.58 7.20 2.94
N GLU A 152 -0.74 8.40 2.37
CA GLU A 152 -1.42 8.58 1.09
C GLU A 152 -0.54 8.16 -0.10
N ASP A 153 0.78 8.33 0.02
CA ASP A 153 1.73 7.94 -1.02
C ASP A 153 3.06 7.41 -0.50
N ILE A 154 3.86 6.89 -1.42
CA ILE A 154 5.14 6.22 -1.18
C ILE A 154 6.30 7.20 -0.94
N PHE A 155 6.19 8.43 -1.45
CA PHE A 155 7.20 9.46 -1.25
C PHE A 155 7.12 10.03 0.16
N ASP A 156 5.91 10.18 0.70
CA ASP A 156 5.68 10.48 2.11
C ASP A 156 6.32 9.39 3.00
N ALA A 157 6.11 8.10 2.65
CA ALA A 157 6.72 6.99 3.38
C ALA A 157 8.25 7.06 3.37
N ARG A 158 8.85 7.39 2.22
CA ARG A 158 10.31 7.57 2.10
C ARG A 158 10.81 8.68 3.02
N ASP A 159 10.22 9.86 2.89
CA ASP A 159 10.70 11.08 3.55
C ASP A 159 10.53 10.95 5.08
N ILE A 160 9.42 10.38 5.54
CA ILE A 160 9.20 10.12 6.96
C ILE A 160 10.16 9.03 7.49
N THR A 161 10.36 7.95 6.74
CA THR A 161 11.33 6.90 7.10
C THR A 161 12.71 7.49 7.33
N GLU A 162 13.17 8.39 6.44
CA GLU A 162 14.46 9.04 6.58
C GLU A 162 14.56 9.84 7.89
N VAL A 163 13.49 10.56 8.28
CA VAL A 163 13.44 11.30 9.55
C VAL A 163 13.48 10.36 10.77
N VAL A 164 12.75 9.25 10.73
CA VAL A 164 12.77 8.23 11.79
C VAL A 164 14.18 7.64 11.92
N PHE A 165 14.78 7.19 10.81
CA PHE A 165 16.13 6.65 10.78
C PHE A 165 17.18 7.65 11.26
N ARG A 166 17.10 8.91 10.82
CA ARG A 166 17.95 9.99 11.31
C ARG A 166 17.85 10.14 12.81
N THR A 167 16.64 10.14 13.36
CA THR A 167 16.41 10.31 14.81
C THR A 167 16.94 9.11 15.61
N MET A 168 16.78 7.89 15.09
CA MET A 168 17.39 6.69 15.68
C MET A 168 18.92 6.76 15.66
N ARG A 169 19.50 7.03 14.49
CA ARG A 169 20.94 7.12 14.26
C ARG A 169 21.59 8.19 15.15
N ASP A 170 20.93 9.33 15.35
CA ASP A 170 21.41 10.41 16.22
C ASP A 170 21.70 9.94 17.64
N MET A 171 21.09 8.82 18.10
CA MET A 171 21.27 8.25 19.44
C MET A 171 22.27 7.09 19.49
N MET A 172 22.71 6.60 18.33
CA MET A 172 23.58 5.43 18.21
C MET A 172 25.05 5.83 18.08
N THR A 173 25.96 4.94 18.48
CA THR A 173 27.37 5.11 18.10
C THR A 173 27.53 4.88 16.60
N LYS A 174 28.56 5.48 16.01
CA LYS A 174 28.87 5.32 14.60
C LYS A 174 29.02 3.84 14.22
N GLU A 175 29.72 3.07 15.04
CA GLU A 175 29.97 1.65 14.79
C GLU A 175 28.68 0.82 14.85
N ALA A 176 27.76 1.16 15.76
CA ALA A 176 26.47 0.50 15.84
C ALA A 176 25.59 0.86 14.63
N SER A 177 25.57 2.13 14.23
CA SER A 177 24.83 2.58 13.04
C SER A 177 25.39 1.97 11.75
N ASP A 178 26.72 1.87 11.60
CA ASP A 178 27.37 1.23 10.45
C ASP A 178 27.03 -0.27 10.38
N ARG A 179 26.90 -0.97 11.52
CA ARG A 179 26.46 -2.38 11.56
C ARG A 179 24.99 -2.58 11.15
N VAL A 180 24.11 -1.67 11.56
CA VAL A 180 22.71 -1.71 11.10
C VAL A 180 22.66 -1.49 9.59
N ALA A 181 23.38 -0.49 9.08
CA ALA A 181 23.43 -0.20 7.65
C ALA A 181 23.90 -1.39 6.80
N SER A 182 24.81 -2.23 7.33
CA SER A 182 25.32 -3.41 6.62
C SER A 182 24.37 -4.60 6.56
N GLU A 183 23.17 -4.49 7.13
CA GLU A 183 22.12 -5.51 6.97
C GLU A 183 20.96 -5.01 6.09
N LEU A 184 20.86 -3.71 5.81
CA LEU A 184 19.75 -3.07 5.08
C LEU A 184 20.00 -2.99 3.55
N HIS A 185 20.32 -4.11 2.92
CA HIS A 185 20.76 -4.16 1.51
C HIS A 185 19.64 -4.30 0.47
N GLU A 186 18.40 -4.52 0.90
CA GLU A 186 17.30 -4.65 -0.05
C GLU A 186 16.98 -3.31 -0.71
N MET A 187 16.47 -3.40 -1.94
CA MET A 187 15.95 -2.22 -2.63
C MET A 187 14.73 -1.72 -1.89
N VAL A 188 14.66 -0.40 -1.72
CA VAL A 188 13.54 0.28 -1.09
C VAL A 188 12.26 0.01 -1.88
N GLU A 189 12.33 0.13 -3.21
CA GLU A 189 11.25 -0.18 -4.15
C GLU A 189 11.81 -0.70 -5.50
N PRO A 190 11.24 -1.75 -6.10
CA PRO A 190 11.66 -2.27 -7.40
C PRO A 190 11.03 -1.45 -8.55
N THR A 191 11.53 -0.21 -8.74
CA THR A 191 10.98 0.76 -9.72
C THR A 191 12.05 1.38 -10.61
N GLU A 192 11.63 1.99 -11.72
CA GLU A 192 12.47 2.80 -12.62
C GLU A 192 12.61 4.26 -12.14
N ASP A 193 11.84 4.65 -11.10
CA ASP A 193 11.96 5.98 -10.51
C ASP A 193 13.24 6.09 -9.67
N LYS A 194 14.19 6.90 -10.17
CA LYS A 194 15.48 7.15 -9.52
C LYS A 194 15.37 7.64 -8.08
N ALA A 195 14.27 8.29 -7.71
CA ALA A 195 14.06 8.80 -6.36
C ALA A 195 13.69 7.69 -5.35
N LEU A 196 13.37 6.49 -5.84
CA LEU A 196 12.94 5.31 -5.07
C LEU A 196 13.84 4.07 -5.28
N GLN A 197 14.73 4.09 -6.28
CA GLN A 197 15.73 3.05 -6.59
C GLN A 197 16.84 2.83 -5.54
N ASN A 198 16.75 3.47 -4.38
CA ASN A 198 17.77 3.39 -3.36
C ASN A 198 17.74 2.03 -2.63
N GLU A 199 18.84 1.66 -1.98
CA GLU A 199 18.80 0.60 -0.96
C GLU A 199 18.25 1.17 0.36
N ILE A 200 17.71 0.32 1.23
CA ILE A 200 17.20 0.74 2.55
C ILE A 200 18.34 1.37 3.36
N ALA A 201 19.57 0.88 3.18
CA ALA A 201 20.79 1.44 3.73
C ALA A 201 21.03 2.91 3.33
N ASP A 202 20.60 3.35 2.14
CA ASP A 202 20.75 4.74 1.72
C ASP A 202 19.79 5.67 2.47
N LEU A 203 18.56 5.22 2.72
CA LEU A 203 17.63 5.92 3.62
C LEU A 203 18.18 5.99 5.04
N TRP A 204 18.70 4.85 5.56
CA TRP A 204 19.31 4.79 6.89
C TRP A 204 20.50 5.73 7.04
N ASN A 205 21.32 5.86 5.99
CA ASN A 205 22.48 6.72 5.96
C ASN A 205 22.17 8.19 5.70
N ASP A 206 20.91 8.55 5.43
CA ASP A 206 20.48 9.84 4.88
C ASP A 206 20.84 9.99 3.40
N THR A 207 19.83 10.23 2.55
CA THR A 207 20.07 10.52 1.12
C THR A 207 20.75 11.88 0.92
N ASN A 208 20.63 12.80 1.91
CA ASN A 208 21.33 14.07 1.88
C ASN A 208 22.82 13.89 2.29
N PRO A 209 23.78 14.18 1.38
CA PRO A 209 25.19 13.92 1.63
C PRO A 209 25.79 14.77 2.77
N ILE A 210 25.24 15.97 3.01
CA ILE A 210 25.70 16.84 4.11
C ILE A 210 25.23 16.25 5.44
N THR A 211 23.96 15.86 5.53
CA THR A 211 23.42 15.25 6.75
C THR A 211 24.10 13.91 7.05
N ARG A 212 24.32 13.08 6.02
CA ARG A 212 25.10 11.83 6.10
C ARG A 212 26.52 12.06 6.61
N PHE A 213 27.18 13.13 6.17
CA PHE A 213 28.52 13.46 6.66
C PHE A 213 28.48 13.93 8.12
N LEU A 214 27.56 14.84 8.46
CA LEU A 214 27.45 15.41 9.80
C LEU A 214 27.08 14.37 10.86
N SER A 215 26.24 13.39 10.52
CA SER A 215 25.85 12.31 11.44
C SER A 215 27.06 11.45 11.85
N ARG A 216 28.05 11.27 10.97
CA ARG A 216 29.27 10.50 11.27
C ARG A 216 30.24 11.20 12.22
N VAL A 217 30.12 12.52 12.39
CA VAL A 217 31.04 13.34 13.20
C VAL A 217 30.43 13.70 14.55
N ARG A 218 29.10 13.75 14.66
CA ARG A 218 28.42 14.13 15.91
C ARG A 218 28.48 12.99 16.94
N PRO A 219 28.70 13.30 18.22
CA PRO A 219 28.56 12.31 19.28
C PRO A 219 27.08 11.90 19.44
N PRO A 220 26.80 10.69 19.94
CA PRO A 220 25.43 10.24 20.20
C PRO A 220 24.67 11.19 21.13
N LEU A 221 23.43 11.49 20.78
CA LEU A 221 22.53 12.37 21.50
C LEU A 221 21.70 11.59 22.53
N LYS A 222 21.45 12.22 23.68
CA LYS A 222 20.49 11.71 24.67
C LYS A 222 19.11 12.29 24.37
N ILE A 223 18.33 11.58 23.55
CA ILE A 223 16.97 11.98 23.17
C ILE A 223 15.97 11.28 24.10
N LYS A 224 15.02 12.04 24.66
CA LYS A 224 13.89 11.49 25.42
C LYS A 224 12.75 11.11 24.47
N SER A 225 11.88 10.18 24.85
CA SER A 225 10.76 9.72 24.01
C SER A 225 9.90 10.85 23.46
N GLY A 226 9.48 11.80 24.31
CA GLY A 226 8.72 12.97 23.86
C GLY A 226 9.48 13.85 22.87
N THR A 227 10.82 13.95 22.97
CA THR A 227 11.64 14.67 21.98
C THR A 227 11.76 13.90 20.67
N PHE A 228 11.81 12.56 20.73
CA PHE A 228 11.83 11.69 19.56
C PHE A 228 10.56 11.88 18.72
N LEU A 229 9.37 11.71 19.34
CA LEU A 229 8.08 11.90 18.67
C LEU A 229 7.86 13.34 18.24
N PHE A 230 8.31 14.32 19.03
CA PHE A 230 8.23 15.72 18.65
C PHE A 230 9.03 16.01 17.38
N ARG A 231 10.25 15.49 17.25
CA ARG A 231 11.06 15.66 16.03
C ARG A 231 10.35 15.09 14.81
N ILE A 232 9.78 13.89 14.93
CA ILE A 232 9.06 13.27 13.81
C ILE A 232 7.86 14.14 13.40
N ASN A 233 7.06 14.60 14.36
CA ASN A 233 5.93 15.49 14.08
C ASN A 233 6.33 16.80 13.38
N GLN A 234 7.52 17.34 13.68
CA GLN A 234 7.97 18.62 13.12
C GLN A 234 8.75 18.47 11.80
N GLU A 235 9.60 17.46 11.69
CA GLU A 235 10.54 17.29 10.60
C GLU A 235 10.00 16.38 9.48
N ALA A 236 9.10 15.44 9.80
CA ALA A 236 8.61 14.47 8.83
C ALA A 236 7.37 14.94 8.05
N GLY A 237 6.80 16.11 8.38
CA GLY A 237 5.67 16.68 7.63
C GLY A 237 4.41 15.82 7.66
N LEU A 238 4.12 15.16 8.79
CA LEU A 238 3.05 14.16 8.89
C LEU A 238 1.67 14.69 8.40
N PRO A 239 0.87 13.86 7.70
CA PRO A 239 -0.51 14.17 7.38
C PRO A 239 -1.33 14.44 8.66
N ARG A 240 -2.28 15.38 8.60
CA ARG A 240 -3.06 15.83 9.77
C ARG A 240 -3.83 14.73 10.50
N ALA A 241 -4.11 13.62 9.83
CA ALA A 241 -4.91 12.51 10.35
C ALA A 241 -4.05 11.35 10.91
N VAL A 242 -2.72 11.45 10.86
CA VAL A 242 -1.82 10.35 11.19
C VAL A 242 -0.99 10.71 12.42
N GLU A 243 -1.06 9.85 13.44
CA GLU A 243 -0.28 9.98 14.67
C GLU A 243 1.18 9.51 14.47
N ALA A 244 2.13 10.25 15.04
CA ALA A 244 3.57 9.94 14.91
C ALA A 244 3.92 8.53 15.40
N GLU A 245 3.28 8.05 16.46
CA GLU A 245 3.51 6.70 17.01
C GLU A 245 3.13 5.61 16.01
N THR A 246 2.05 5.78 15.26
CA THR A 246 1.61 4.85 14.22
C THR A 246 2.66 4.72 13.14
N ILE A 247 3.20 5.85 12.65
CA ILE A 247 4.26 5.83 11.64
C ILE A 247 5.56 5.24 12.17
N VAL A 248 5.95 5.60 13.40
CA VAL A 248 7.14 5.03 14.02
C VAL A 248 7.04 3.51 14.11
N LYS A 249 5.89 2.98 14.54
CA LYS A 249 5.64 1.54 14.56
C LYS A 249 5.70 0.91 13.17
N ALA A 250 5.13 1.57 12.16
CA ALA A 250 5.19 1.09 10.77
C ALA A 250 6.63 0.97 10.26
N VAL A 251 7.44 2.01 10.46
CA VAL A 251 8.87 2.00 10.07
C VAL A 251 9.64 0.96 10.87
N PHE A 252 9.40 0.84 12.18
CA PHE A 252 10.06 -0.16 13.02
C PHE A 252 9.75 -1.58 12.58
N TRP A 253 8.50 -1.87 12.27
CA TRP A 253 8.10 -3.20 11.80
C TRP A 253 8.80 -3.54 10.49
N ALA A 254 8.71 -2.65 9.49
CA ALA A 254 9.36 -2.87 8.19
C ALA A 254 10.88 -3.03 8.34
N THR A 255 11.51 -2.23 9.22
CA THR A 255 12.97 -2.30 9.45
C THR A 255 13.40 -3.59 10.12
N LYS A 256 12.60 -4.14 11.03
CA LYS A 256 12.95 -5.38 11.72
C LYS A 256 12.96 -6.58 10.78
N ASP A 257 12.10 -6.59 9.78
CA ASP A 257 12.03 -7.65 8.78
C ASP A 257 13.36 -7.78 8.01
N GLU A 258 14.07 -6.67 7.86
CA GLU A 258 15.37 -6.57 7.18
C GLU A 258 16.57 -6.82 8.09
N LEU A 259 16.36 -7.01 9.40
CA LEU A 259 17.44 -7.05 10.39
C LEU A 259 17.53 -8.41 11.07
N SER A 260 18.76 -8.85 11.33
CA SER A 260 18.97 -10.00 12.20
C SER A 260 18.53 -9.71 13.64
N GLU A 261 18.13 -10.76 14.36
CA GLU A 261 17.84 -10.73 15.80
C GLU A 261 18.89 -10.01 16.64
N ALA A 262 20.16 -10.12 16.24
CA ALA A 262 21.27 -9.48 16.93
C ALA A 262 21.25 -7.94 16.73
N ARG A 263 20.91 -7.44 15.54
CA ARG A 263 20.75 -5.99 15.32
C ARG A 263 19.47 -5.45 15.92
N ILE A 264 18.37 -6.21 15.86
CA ILE A 264 17.11 -5.80 16.50
C ILE A 264 17.33 -5.51 17.99
N LYS A 265 18.08 -6.38 18.69
CA LYS A 265 18.42 -6.20 20.11
C LYS A 265 19.41 -5.05 20.34
N GLU A 266 20.39 -4.89 19.45
CA GLU A 266 21.34 -3.78 19.51
C GLU A 266 20.63 -2.43 19.37
N VAL A 267 19.78 -2.26 18.35
CA VAL A 267 18.97 -1.05 18.13
C VAL A 267 18.12 -0.74 19.36
N ALA A 268 17.40 -1.74 19.89
CA ALA A 268 16.55 -1.58 21.07
C ALA A 268 17.30 -1.04 22.30
N SER A 269 18.61 -1.33 22.42
CA SER A 269 19.42 -0.86 23.55
C SER A 269 19.70 0.65 23.54
N PHE A 270 19.56 1.31 22.39
CA PHE A 270 19.73 2.76 22.25
C PHE A 270 18.41 3.52 22.42
N LEU A 271 17.26 2.88 22.25
CA LEU A 271 15.95 3.54 22.27
C LEU A 271 15.51 3.91 23.71
N PRO A 272 14.93 5.11 23.93
CA PRO A 272 14.36 5.49 25.21
C PRO A 272 13.08 4.69 25.49
N ASP A 273 12.67 4.64 26.76
CA ASP A 273 11.72 3.63 27.25
C ASP A 273 10.45 3.44 26.40
N GLU A 274 9.67 4.51 26.20
CA GLU A 274 8.44 4.46 25.39
C GLU A 274 8.71 4.12 23.91
N ILE A 275 9.78 4.66 23.31
CA ILE A 275 10.14 4.33 21.91
C ILE A 275 10.59 2.87 21.80
N ARG A 276 11.28 2.34 22.82
CA ARG A 276 11.65 0.93 22.91
C ARG A 276 10.41 0.05 23.08
N GLN A 277 9.36 0.53 23.74
CA GLN A 277 8.07 -0.16 23.79
C GLN A 277 7.43 -0.21 22.39
N LEU A 278 7.36 0.91 21.67
CA LEU A 278 6.89 0.93 20.28
C LEU A 278 7.71 -0.01 19.40
N TRP A 279 9.03 -0.03 19.57
CA TRP A 279 9.93 -0.97 18.90
C TRP A 279 9.55 -2.41 19.21
N ASN A 280 9.36 -2.80 20.46
CA ASN A 280 9.03 -4.18 20.80
C ASN A 280 7.63 -4.63 20.33
N GLU A 281 6.67 -3.71 20.29
CA GLU A 281 5.28 -3.96 19.87
C GLU A 281 5.10 -4.00 18.35
N ALA A 282 5.99 -3.34 17.60
CA ALA A 282 6.04 -3.38 16.15
C ALA A 282 6.43 -4.77 15.68
#